data_AF-A0A1B6D5P3-F1
#
_entry.id   AF-A0A1B6D5P3-F1
#
_cell.length_a   1.000
_cell.length_b   1.000
_cell.length_c   1.000
_cell.angle_alpha   90.00
_cell.angle_beta   90.00
_cell.angle_gamma   90.00
#
_symmetry.space_group_name_H-M   'P 1'
#
loop_
_entity.id
_entity.type
_entity.pdbx_description
1 polymer ?
#
loop_
_entity_poly.entity_id
_entity_poly.type
_entity_poly.pdbx_seq_one_letter_code
_entity_poly.pdbx_strand_id
1 'polypeptide(L)'
;MIGKSQNPRCFKTVKSKPIEYKSNKKAWMTSELFEEWLLKLDNNFHKQNRTIILFIDNSTAHNSIPIMGNVKVIFFPPNMTSVVQPMDQSVIKNFKHFYRRYLVQTLLTDSLEKKHFQKSTSFKLQDCVTVHGVKCHKQQLPNVSKKLDLLRILTRILVRF
;
A
#
# COMPACT_ATOMS: atom_id res chain seq x y z
N MET A 1 2.92 -5.26 2.10
CA MET A 1 4.20 -4.99 1.39
C MET A 1 4.90 -6.32 1.13
N ILE A 2 5.45 -6.49 -0.06
CA ILE A 2 6.15 -7.70 -0.49
C ILE A 2 7.55 -7.30 -0.92
N GLY A 3 8.57 -8.05 -0.49
CA GLY A 3 9.94 -7.83 -0.92
C GLY A 3 10.73 -9.12 -1.09
N LYS A 4 12.01 -8.99 -1.46
CA LYS A 4 12.84 -10.17 -1.76
C LYS A 4 13.36 -10.89 -0.53
N SER A 5 13.84 -10.11 0.44
CA SER A 5 14.49 -10.62 1.65
C SER A 5 13.45 -10.86 2.74
N GLN A 6 13.53 -11.98 3.46
CA GLN A 6 12.68 -12.18 4.64
C GLN A 6 12.91 -11.10 5.70
N ASN A 7 14.16 -10.67 5.85
CA ASN A 7 14.60 -9.70 6.85
C ASN A 7 15.33 -8.52 6.18
N PRO A 8 14.59 -7.60 5.53
CA PRO A 8 15.20 -6.48 4.85
C PRO A 8 15.94 -5.58 5.85
N ARG A 9 17.16 -5.16 5.47
CA ARG A 9 18.04 -4.36 6.34
C ARG A 9 17.38 -3.08 6.86
N CYS A 10 16.49 -2.48 6.06
CA CYS A 10 15.75 -1.28 6.43
C CYS A 10 14.76 -1.48 7.60
N PHE A 11 14.40 -2.72 7.94
CA PHE A 11 13.48 -3.02 9.04
C PHE A 11 14.16 -3.52 10.31
N LYS A 12 15.50 -3.63 10.34
CA LYS A 12 16.23 -4.15 11.51
C LYS A 12 15.94 -3.38 12.81
N THR A 13 15.75 -2.07 12.72
CA THR A 13 15.55 -1.19 13.89
C THR A 13 14.08 -0.81 14.12
N VAL A 14 13.16 -1.33 13.29
CA VAL A 14 11.75 -0.93 13.32
C VAL A 14 10.98 -1.85 14.27
N LYS A 15 10.63 -1.34 15.46
CA LYS A 15 9.89 -2.10 16.49
C LYS A 15 8.43 -2.36 16.13
N SER A 16 7.78 -1.40 15.46
CA SER A 16 6.39 -1.51 15.02
C SER A 16 6.30 -1.24 13.53
N LYS A 17 5.77 -2.21 12.77
CA LYS A 17 5.60 -2.10 11.32
C LYS A 17 4.17 -1.61 11.05
N PRO A 18 3.98 -0.44 10.43
CA PRO A 18 2.65 0.07 10.09
C PRO A 18 1.93 -0.77 9.02
N ILE A 19 2.68 -1.59 8.28
CA ILE A 19 2.18 -2.40 7.16
C ILE A 19 2.74 -3.82 7.29
N GLU A 20 1.90 -4.83 7.03
CA GLU A 20 2.30 -6.23 6.99
C GLU A 20 3.34 -6.47 5.87
N TYR A 21 4.41 -7.19 6.20
CA TYR A 21 5.48 -7.52 5.27
C TYR A 21 5.51 -9.02 4.98
N LYS A 22 5.56 -9.37 3.69
CA LYS A 22 5.78 -10.73 3.19
C LYS A 22 6.99 -10.74 2.29
N SER A 23 7.64 -11.88 2.12
CA SER A 23 8.81 -12.00 1.27
C SER A 23 8.69 -13.15 0.29
N ASN A 24 9.07 -12.93 -0.96
CA ASN A 24 9.26 -13.98 -1.94
C ASN A 24 10.38 -13.60 -2.92
N LYS A 25 10.92 -14.59 -3.65
CA LYS A 25 12.12 -14.39 -4.48
C LYS A 25 11.97 -13.26 -5.53
N LYS A 26 10.77 -13.10 -6.08
CA LYS A 26 10.48 -12.13 -7.16
C LYS A 26 10.09 -10.74 -6.64
N ALA A 27 9.73 -10.62 -5.35
CA ALA A 27 9.12 -9.44 -4.75
C ALA A 27 7.85 -8.96 -5.48
N TRP A 28 6.99 -9.88 -5.91
CA TRP A 28 5.69 -9.61 -6.55
C TRP A 28 4.55 -10.31 -5.81
N MET A 29 3.31 -9.93 -6.08
CA MET A 29 2.13 -10.65 -5.59
C MET A 29 2.11 -12.08 -6.18
N THR A 30 1.72 -13.07 -5.39
CA THR A 30 1.44 -14.44 -5.87
C THR A 30 0.04 -14.84 -5.43
N SER A 31 -0.54 -15.85 -6.08
CA SER A 31 -1.88 -16.32 -5.78
C SER A 31 -2.03 -16.76 -4.32
N GLU A 32 -1.03 -17.44 -3.76
CA GLU A 32 -1.06 -17.90 -2.38
C GLU A 32 -1.05 -16.74 -1.38
N LEU A 33 -0.20 -15.74 -1.64
CA LEU A 33 -0.13 -14.54 -0.80
C LEU A 33 -1.40 -13.68 -0.92
N PHE A 34 -2.03 -13.70 -2.09
CA PHE A 34 -3.25 -12.94 -2.38
C PHE A 34 -4.46 -13.59 -1.70
N GLU A 35 -4.56 -14.92 -1.77
CA GLU A 35 -5.55 -15.72 -1.06
C GLU A 35 -5.45 -15.53 0.46
N GLU A 36 -4.24 -15.62 1.03
CA GLU A 36 -4.01 -15.36 2.46
C GLU A 36 -4.49 -13.95 2.86
N TRP A 37 -4.23 -12.96 2.00
CA TRP A 37 -4.66 -11.59 2.23
C TRP A 37 -6.18 -11.43 2.14
N LEU A 38 -6.83 -12.08 1.17
CA LEU A 38 -8.29 -12.07 0.99
C LEU A 38 -9.02 -12.68 2.19
N LEU A 39 -8.58 -13.85 2.67
CA LEU A 39 -9.15 -14.49 3.85
C LEU A 39 -9.02 -13.61 5.09
N LYS A 40 -7.88 -12.92 5.26
CA LYS A 40 -7.71 -11.94 6.34
C LYS A 40 -8.66 -10.76 6.19
N LEU A 41 -8.88 -10.27 4.97
CA LEU A 41 -9.79 -9.17 4.68
C LEU A 41 -11.23 -9.56 5.02
N ASP A 42 -11.66 -10.75 4.57
CA ASP A 42 -12.98 -11.32 4.82
C ASP A 42 -13.26 -11.43 6.31
N ASN A 43 -12.34 -12.04 7.06
CA ASN A 43 -12.42 -12.15 8.52
C ASN A 43 -12.53 -10.79 9.22
N ASN A 44 -11.87 -9.75 8.71
CA ASN A 44 -11.95 -8.41 9.29
C ASN A 44 -13.32 -7.76 9.08
N PHE A 45 -13.95 -7.99 7.92
CA PHE A 45 -15.29 -7.49 7.65
C PHE A 45 -16.37 -8.33 8.31
N HIS A 46 -16.17 -9.64 8.44
CA HIS A 46 -16.99 -10.53 9.26
C HIS A 46 -17.06 -10.03 10.71
N LYS A 47 -15.90 -9.73 11.34
CA LYS A 47 -15.84 -9.17 12.70
C LYS A 47 -16.54 -7.81 12.85
N GLN A 48 -16.65 -7.05 11.76
CA GLN A 48 -17.36 -5.78 11.74
C GLN A 48 -18.84 -5.93 11.37
N ASN A 49 -19.32 -7.17 11.14
CA ASN A 49 -20.65 -7.47 10.63
C ASN A 49 -20.98 -6.69 9.34
N ARG A 50 -20.03 -6.65 8.41
CA ARG A 50 -20.14 -5.92 7.14
C ARG A 50 -19.85 -6.83 5.96
N THR A 51 -20.51 -6.51 4.85
CA THR A 51 -20.29 -7.17 3.56
C THR A 51 -19.86 -6.12 2.55
N ILE A 52 -18.82 -6.41 1.78
CA ILE A 52 -18.25 -5.48 0.79
C ILE A 52 -18.07 -6.15 -0.57
N ILE A 53 -17.99 -5.31 -1.60
CA ILE A 53 -17.57 -5.70 -2.94
C ILE A 53 -16.16 -5.17 -3.16
N LEU A 54 -15.27 -6.04 -3.63
CA LEU A 54 -13.89 -5.73 -3.97
C LEU A 54 -13.69 -5.86 -5.47
N PHE A 55 -13.41 -4.76 -6.15
CA PHE A 55 -13.10 -4.75 -7.57
C PHE A 55 -11.59 -4.92 -7.81
N ILE A 56 -11.22 -5.84 -8.71
CA ILE A 56 -9.82 -6.22 -8.93
C ILE A 56 -9.54 -6.39 -10.44
N ASP A 57 -8.31 -6.07 -10.86
CA ASP A 57 -7.82 -6.30 -12.22
C ASP A 57 -7.56 -7.79 -12.51
N ASN A 58 -7.50 -8.11 -13.80
CA ASN A 58 -7.29 -9.46 -14.29
C ASN A 58 -5.79 -9.84 -14.32
N SER A 59 -5.19 -9.99 -13.14
CA SER A 59 -3.80 -10.42 -12.95
C SER A 59 -3.70 -11.91 -12.67
N THR A 60 -2.63 -12.55 -13.10
CA THR A 60 -2.36 -13.97 -12.84
C THR A 60 -2.24 -14.31 -11.36
N ALA A 61 -1.90 -13.32 -10.52
CA ALA A 61 -1.87 -13.48 -9.07
C ALA A 61 -3.28 -13.54 -8.44
N HIS A 62 -4.34 -13.25 -9.20
CA HIS A 62 -5.72 -13.21 -8.70
C HIS A 62 -6.55 -14.43 -9.13
N ASN A 63 -5.89 -15.46 -9.69
CA ASN A 63 -6.55 -16.64 -10.24
C ASN A 63 -7.19 -17.56 -9.19
N SER A 64 -6.79 -17.45 -7.92
CA SER A 64 -7.37 -18.22 -6.81
C SER A 64 -8.21 -17.30 -5.93
N ILE A 65 -9.53 -17.48 -5.95
CA ILE A 65 -10.45 -16.81 -5.04
C ILE A 65 -10.96 -17.85 -4.03
N PRO A 66 -10.64 -17.71 -2.73
CA PRO A 66 -11.12 -18.63 -1.72
C PRO A 66 -12.62 -18.46 -1.49
N ILE A 67 -13.25 -19.45 -0.86
CA ILE A 67 -14.64 -19.34 -0.41
C ILE A 67 -14.69 -18.31 0.74
N MET A 68 -15.53 -17.29 0.59
CA MET A 68 -15.63 -16.13 1.49
C MET A 68 -17.10 -15.75 1.74
N GLY A 69 -17.39 -15.20 2.91
CA GLY A 69 -18.77 -14.84 3.31
C GLY A 69 -19.08 -13.35 3.23
N ASN A 70 -18.08 -12.48 3.42
CA ASN A 70 -18.26 -11.05 3.63
C ASN A 70 -17.60 -10.19 2.54
N VAL A 71 -16.73 -10.77 1.71
CA VAL A 71 -16.06 -10.09 0.60
C VAL A 71 -16.43 -10.77 -0.72
N LYS A 72 -17.15 -10.04 -1.57
CA LYS A 72 -17.43 -10.46 -2.95
C LYS A 72 -16.41 -9.84 -3.90
N VAL A 73 -15.63 -10.66 -4.59
CA VAL A 73 -14.66 -10.20 -5.58
C VAL A 73 -15.33 -10.06 -6.95
N ILE A 74 -15.10 -8.94 -7.63
CA ILE A 74 -15.54 -8.69 -9.01
C ILE A 74 -14.33 -8.29 -9.84
N PHE A 75 -14.12 -8.99 -10.95
CA PHE A 75 -13.06 -8.64 -11.90
C PHE A 75 -13.52 -7.55 -12.84
N PHE A 76 -12.64 -6.60 -13.12
CA PHE A 76 -12.85 -5.67 -14.21
C PHE A 76 -12.76 -6.39 -15.56
N PRO A 77 -13.45 -5.89 -16.61
CA PRO A 77 -13.27 -6.41 -17.94
C PRO A 77 -11.81 -6.29 -18.40
N PRO A 78 -11.34 -7.22 -19.24
CA PRO A 78 -9.97 -7.19 -19.75
C PRO A 78 -9.69 -5.85 -20.47
N ASN A 79 -8.45 -5.37 -20.37
CA ASN A 79 -7.95 -4.16 -21.02
C ASN A 79 -8.58 -2.82 -20.58
N MET A 80 -9.42 -2.78 -19.54
CA MET A 80 -9.96 -1.53 -19.00
C MET A 80 -9.21 -0.97 -17.79
N THR A 81 -8.08 -1.58 -17.41
CA THR A 81 -7.33 -1.26 -16.18
C THR A 81 -6.94 0.22 -16.13
N SER A 82 -6.29 0.75 -17.16
CA SER A 82 -5.84 2.15 -17.18
C SER A 82 -6.97 3.18 -17.17
N VAL A 83 -8.15 2.80 -17.67
CA VAL A 83 -9.31 3.69 -17.81
C VAL A 83 -10.20 3.64 -16.58
N VAL A 84 -10.31 2.50 -15.90
CA VAL A 84 -11.30 2.30 -14.83
C VAL A 84 -10.64 2.22 -13.46
N GLN A 85 -9.38 1.79 -13.35
CA GLN A 85 -8.72 1.67 -12.05
C GLN A 85 -8.47 3.04 -11.44
N PRO A 86 -9.07 3.35 -10.28
CA PRO A 86 -8.80 4.61 -9.59
C PRO A 86 -7.31 4.77 -9.23
N MET A 87 -6.60 3.65 -9.05
CA MET A 87 -5.17 3.65 -8.77
C MET A 87 -4.36 4.27 -9.91
N ASP A 88 -4.65 3.87 -11.15
CA ASP A 88 -3.94 4.33 -12.34
C ASP A 88 -4.34 5.74 -12.75
N GLN A 89 -5.61 6.12 -12.54
CA GLN A 89 -6.11 7.43 -12.94
C GLN A 89 -5.49 8.60 -12.16
N SER A 90 -5.27 8.46 -10.85
CA SER A 90 -4.80 9.61 -10.05
C SER A 90 -4.04 9.26 -8.79
N VAL A 91 -4.35 8.14 -8.13
CA VAL A 91 -3.78 7.85 -6.81
C VAL A 91 -2.27 7.65 -6.91
N ILE A 92 -1.80 6.83 -7.85
CA ILE A 92 -0.36 6.58 -8.05
C ILE A 92 0.36 7.88 -8.46
N LYS A 93 -0.24 8.65 -9.37
CA LYS A 93 0.33 9.92 -9.84
C LYS A 93 0.49 10.91 -8.69
N ASN A 94 -0.56 11.11 -7.90
CA ASN A 94 -0.57 12.03 -6.76
C ASN A 94 0.39 11.56 -5.66
N PHE A 95 0.41 10.26 -5.37
CA PHE A 95 1.35 9.70 -4.41
C PHE A 95 2.80 9.97 -4.82
N LYS A 96 3.17 9.69 -6.07
CA LYS A 96 4.51 9.98 -6.62
C LYS A 96 4.83 11.48 -6.55
N HIS A 97 3.86 12.34 -6.88
CA HIS A 97 4.03 13.79 -6.81
C HIS A 97 4.33 14.26 -5.39
N PHE A 98 3.49 13.89 -4.41
CA PHE A 98 3.68 14.29 -3.02
C PHE A 98 4.97 13.73 -2.43
N TYR A 99 5.32 12.48 -2.74
CA TYR A 99 6.55 11.87 -2.27
C TYR A 99 7.79 12.59 -2.81
N ARG A 100 7.82 12.92 -4.10
CA ARG A 100 8.93 13.70 -4.71
C ARG A 100 9.06 15.07 -4.08
N ARG A 101 7.94 15.77 -3.87
CA ARG A 101 7.94 17.09 -3.22
C ARG A 101 8.50 17.00 -1.81
N TYR A 102 8.06 16.02 -1.02
CA TYR A 102 8.58 15.78 0.32
C TYR A 102 10.09 15.53 0.29
N LEU A 103 10.55 14.65 -0.60
CA LEU A 103 11.97 14.30 -0.73
C LEU A 103 12.83 15.53 -1.04
N VAL A 104 12.42 16.36 -2.01
CA VAL A 104 13.15 17.58 -2.36
C VAL A 104 13.17 18.57 -1.19
N GLN A 105 12.06 18.75 -0.49
CA GLN A 105 11.99 19.63 0.67
C GLN A 105 12.95 19.19 1.78
N THR A 106 12.97 17.90 2.12
CA THR A 106 13.89 17.36 3.14
C THR A 106 15.34 17.57 2.74
N LEU A 107 15.70 17.27 1.48
CA LEU A 107 17.06 17.45 1.00
C LEU A 107 17.54 18.91 1.05
N LEU A 108 16.66 19.86 0.71
CA LEU A 108 16.98 21.27 0.76
C LEU A 108 17.14 21.75 2.21
N THR A 109 16.25 21.35 3.12
CA THR A 109 16.37 21.69 4.55
C THR A 109 17.66 21.15 5.15
N ASP A 110 18.01 19.89 4.89
CA ASP A 110 19.24 19.28 5.39
C ASP A 110 20.49 19.98 4.85
N SER A 111 20.45 20.43 3.59
CA SER A 111 21.56 21.16 2.95
C SER A 111 21.76 22.56 3.53
N LEU A 112 20.69 23.22 3.97
CA LEU A 112 20.75 24.54 4.59
C LEU A 112 21.20 24.49 6.06
N GLU A 113 20.93 23.39 6.77
CA GLU A 113 21.28 23.24 8.19
C GLU A 113 22.76 22.84 8.44
N LYS A 114 23.60 22.71 7.40
CA LYS A 114 25.03 22.28 7.50
C LYS A 114 25.25 21.01 8.33
N LYS A 115 24.24 20.14 8.50
CA LYS A 115 24.45 18.83 9.12
C LYS A 115 25.23 17.96 8.16
N HIS A 116 26.32 17.37 8.64
CA HIS A 116 27.19 16.50 7.83
C HIS A 116 26.36 15.49 7.06
N PHE A 117 26.48 15.54 5.72
CA PHE A 117 25.89 14.59 4.80
C PHE A 117 26.54 13.22 5.03
N GLN A 118 26.05 12.45 6.01
CA GLN A 118 26.30 11.03 6.02
C GLN A 118 25.54 10.44 4.86
N LYS A 119 26.31 10.09 3.81
CA LYS A 119 25.92 9.21 2.71
C LYS A 119 25.09 8.03 3.25
N SER A 120 23.79 8.18 3.24
CA SER A 120 22.85 7.07 3.24
C SER A 120 21.98 7.26 2.00
N THR A 121 22.55 6.89 0.86
CA THR A 121 21.83 6.57 -0.39
C THR A 121 20.94 5.33 -0.22
N SER A 122 20.16 5.31 0.85
CA SER A 122 19.19 4.28 1.19
C SER A 122 18.04 4.97 1.91
N PHE A 123 17.29 5.78 1.15
CA PHE A 123 16.00 6.29 1.58
C PHE A 123 15.12 5.08 1.90
N LYS A 124 14.70 4.99 3.15
CA LYS A 124 14.10 3.76 3.69
C LYS A 124 12.64 3.77 3.24
N LEU A 125 12.13 2.59 2.85
CA LEU A 125 10.71 2.43 2.48
C LEU A 125 9.73 2.91 3.58
N GLN A 126 10.22 3.04 4.82
CA GLN A 126 9.51 3.63 5.95
C GLN A 126 9.08 5.10 5.70
N ASP A 127 9.85 5.87 4.93
CA ASP A 127 9.62 7.30 4.73
C ASP A 127 8.38 7.52 3.86
N CYS A 128 8.13 6.62 2.90
CA CYS A 128 6.88 6.57 2.12
C CYS A 128 5.63 6.39 2.99
N VAL A 129 5.73 5.62 4.08
CA VAL A 129 4.59 5.33 4.97
C VAL A 129 4.34 6.50 5.92
N THR A 130 5.41 7.14 6.42
CA THR A 130 5.32 8.30 7.30
C THR A 130 4.73 9.53 6.61
N VAL A 131 5.03 9.77 5.32
CA VAL A 131 4.50 10.91 4.54
C VAL A 131 2.96 10.94 4.49
N HIS A 132 2.29 9.79 4.56
CA HIS A 132 0.82 9.74 4.64
C HIS A 132 0.28 9.83 6.07
N GLY A 133 0.97 9.26 7.06
CA GLY A 133 0.55 9.34 8.48
C GLY A 133 0.48 10.78 9.01
N VAL A 134 1.44 11.63 8.62
CA VAL A 134 1.54 13.00 9.16
C VAL A 134 0.53 13.97 8.53
N LYS A 135 0.09 13.74 7.28
CA LYS A 135 -0.83 14.67 6.59
C LYS A 135 -2.30 14.31 6.72
N CYS A 136 -2.63 13.02 6.91
CA CYS A 136 -4.02 12.59 7.12
C CYS A 136 -4.62 13.15 8.42
N HIS A 137 -3.79 13.45 9.44
CA HIS A 137 -4.22 14.13 10.66
C HIS A 137 -4.53 15.64 10.49
N LYS A 138 -4.07 16.29 9.41
CA LYS A 138 -4.33 17.73 9.17
C LYS A 138 -5.43 18.00 8.14
N GLN A 139 -5.99 16.96 7.52
CA GLN A 139 -7.13 17.08 6.60
C GLN A 139 -8.27 16.20 7.09
N GLN A 140 -8.90 16.62 8.19
CA GLN A 140 -10.19 16.11 8.61
C GLN A 140 -11.24 16.63 7.60
N LEU A 141 -11.62 15.78 6.64
CA LEU A 141 -12.81 15.98 5.81
C LEU A 141 -13.96 15.14 6.38
N PRO A 142 -15.22 15.61 6.32
CA PRO A 142 -16.23 15.37 7.37
C PRO A 142 -16.87 13.96 7.41
N ASN A 143 -16.38 12.98 6.66
CA ASN A 143 -17.04 11.66 6.55
C ASN A 143 -16.02 10.52 6.58
N VAL A 144 -15.65 10.14 7.81
CA VAL A 144 -14.47 9.32 8.14
C VAL A 144 -14.71 7.81 8.10
N SER A 145 -15.97 7.33 8.14
CA SER A 145 -16.25 5.90 8.31
C SER A 145 -15.99 5.05 7.05
N LYS A 146 -16.23 5.58 5.85
CA LYS A 146 -16.10 4.79 4.59
C LYS A 146 -14.71 4.87 3.94
N LYS A 147 -13.89 5.84 4.34
CA LYS A 147 -12.61 6.18 3.66
C LYS A 147 -11.39 5.45 4.23
N LEU A 148 -11.45 5.05 5.51
CA LEU A 148 -10.38 4.29 6.16
C LEU A 148 -10.22 2.87 5.59
N ASP A 149 -11.30 2.26 5.12
CA ASP A 149 -11.28 0.90 4.54
C ASP A 149 -10.56 0.88 3.19
N LEU A 150 -10.82 1.88 2.33
CA LEU A 150 -10.14 2.05 1.06
C LEU A 150 -8.64 2.34 1.25
N LEU A 151 -8.26 3.19 2.22
CA LEU A 151 -6.85 3.52 2.46
C LEU A 151 -6.03 2.32 2.99
N ARG A 152 -6.67 1.43 3.75
CA ARG A 152 -6.06 0.17 4.23
C ARG A 152 -5.87 -0.86 3.13
N ILE A 153 -6.72 -0.87 2.11
CA ILE A 153 -6.53 -1.68 0.89
C ILE A 153 -5.42 -1.04 0.01
N LEU A 154 -5.43 0.28 -0.13
CA LEU A 154 -4.47 1.06 -0.95
C LEU A 154 -3.00 0.94 -0.50
N THR A 155 -2.73 0.72 0.79
CA THR A 155 -1.36 0.51 1.29
C THR A 155 -0.86 -0.94 1.16
N ARG A 156 -1.75 -1.90 0.86
CA ARG A 156 -1.39 -3.32 0.73
C ARG A 156 -1.03 -3.73 -0.70
N ILE A 157 -1.49 -2.99 -1.73
CA ILE A 157 -1.22 -3.23 -3.17
C ILE A 157 -0.04 -2.38 -3.70
N LEU A 158 0.75 -1.72 -2.84
CA LEU A 158 1.99 -1.04 -3.26
C LEU A 158 3.17 -2.01 -3.36
N VAL A 159 3.03 -3.01 -4.22
CA VAL A 159 4.16 -3.77 -4.78
C VAL A 159 3.92 -3.95 -6.26
N ARG A 160 4.27 -2.91 -7.01
CA ARG A 160 4.64 -2.96 -8.42
C ARG A 160 3.59 -3.60 -9.35
N PHE A 161 2.66 -2.76 -9.81
CA PHE A 161 2.44 -2.66 -11.25
C PHE A 161 3.65 -1.95 -11.88
#